data_AF-A0A8T7ESW1-F1
#
_entry.id   AF-A0A8T7ESW1-F1
#
_cell.length_a   1.000
_cell.length_b   1.000
_cell.length_c   1.000
_cell.angle_alpha   90.00
_cell.angle_beta   90.00
_cell.angle_gamma   90.00
#
_symmetry.space_group_name_H-M   'P 1'
#
loop_
_entity.id
_entity.type
_entity.pdbx_description
1 polymer ?
#
loop_
_entity_poly.entity_id
_entity_poly.type
_entity_poly.pdbx_seq_one_letter_code
_entity_poly.pdbx_strand_id
1 'polypeptide(L)'
;MVDTTTNFEYAEHLPERAGHPLLRRAGMSVLTALALLIALVTALPVVLLFFVTSVPVWIAAALAAADLGILVALFKLERTPMLVLGTIAGWIAVATLAVILSQSYASTPPITDENGNPIPGSIATLETVDLNGSTQWVSIRGRSTDLPVLLFLAGGPGGSELAMTRRYLGDLEHHFIVVNWDQPGTGKSYNAVPFRELTPERVVSDARALTQHLRDRFGQNKIYLFGESWGSILGVMLVRDHPDLYHALVTTGQIVAPVENDAQMRDFALGAAA
;
A
#
# COMPACT_ATOMS: atom_id res chain seq x y z
N MET A 1 87.42 7.37 -23.86
CA MET A 1 86.48 6.93 -24.92
C MET A 1 86.12 5.48 -24.67
N VAL A 2 85.02 5.24 -23.94
CA VAL A 2 83.89 4.34 -24.27
C VAL A 2 82.80 4.74 -23.27
N ASP A 3 81.63 5.05 -23.80
CA ASP A 3 80.50 5.69 -23.12
C ASP A 3 79.63 4.64 -22.40
N THR A 4 79.21 4.97 -21.18
CA THR A 4 78.22 4.22 -20.40
C THR A 4 77.25 5.22 -19.80
N THR A 5 76.06 5.38 -20.39
CA THR A 5 74.79 5.55 -19.68
C THR A 5 73.62 5.40 -20.65
N THR A 6 72.94 4.26 -20.69
CA THR A 6 71.73 3.90 -19.94
C THR A 6 70.43 4.26 -20.68
N ASN A 7 69.83 3.19 -21.21
CA ASN A 7 68.48 3.06 -21.75
C ASN A 7 67.41 3.88 -21.02
N PHE A 8 66.67 4.71 -21.77
CA PHE A 8 65.32 5.15 -21.41
C PHE A 8 64.46 5.29 -22.68
N GLU A 9 64.00 4.15 -23.20
CA GLU A 9 62.82 4.06 -24.08
C GLU A 9 62.13 2.73 -23.77
N TYR A 10 61.35 2.70 -22.70
CA TYR A 10 60.42 1.62 -22.36
C TYR A 10 59.17 2.25 -21.74
N ALA A 11 58.38 2.95 -22.54
CA ALA A 11 57.06 3.40 -22.13
C ALA A 11 56.18 3.72 -23.33
N GLU A 12 55.89 2.73 -24.17
CA GLU A 12 54.65 2.73 -24.95
C GLU A 12 54.45 1.35 -25.56
N HIS A 13 53.60 0.55 -24.90
CA HIS A 13 52.81 -0.58 -25.43
C HIS A 13 52.44 -1.47 -24.23
N LEU A 14 51.65 -0.91 -23.32
CA LEU A 14 50.80 -1.77 -22.49
C LEU A 14 49.73 -2.33 -23.43
N PRO A 15 49.63 -3.66 -23.63
CA PRO A 15 48.52 -4.21 -24.39
C PRO A 15 47.23 -3.82 -23.67
N GLU A 16 46.30 -3.20 -24.40
CA GLU A 16 44.92 -3.09 -23.95
C GLU A 16 44.52 -4.47 -23.40
N ARG A 17 44.18 -4.53 -22.11
CA ARG A 17 43.66 -5.75 -21.48
C ARG A 17 42.29 -6.05 -22.08
N ALA A 18 42.25 -6.52 -23.32
CA ALA A 18 41.11 -7.14 -23.94
C ALA A 18 40.88 -8.46 -23.18
N GLY A 19 40.04 -8.42 -22.15
CA GLY A 19 39.68 -9.59 -21.37
C GLY A 19 39.32 -10.78 -22.27
N HIS A 20 39.78 -11.97 -21.90
CA HIS A 20 39.68 -13.21 -22.69
C HIS A 20 38.26 -13.38 -23.27
N PRO A 21 38.08 -13.72 -24.56
CA PRO A 21 36.77 -13.81 -25.22
C PRO A 21 35.75 -14.69 -24.48
N LEU A 22 36.23 -15.74 -23.80
CA LEU A 22 35.42 -16.61 -22.94
C LEU A 22 34.87 -15.88 -21.70
N LEU A 23 35.67 -15.02 -21.05
CA LEU A 23 35.24 -14.21 -19.90
C LEU A 23 34.18 -13.17 -20.32
N ARG A 24 34.32 -12.57 -21.51
CA ARG A 24 33.31 -11.66 -22.07
C ARG A 24 31.98 -12.36 -22.37
N ARG A 25 32.02 -13.58 -22.93
CA ARG A 25 30.82 -14.40 -23.20
C ARG A 25 30.14 -14.88 -21.91
N ALA A 26 30.92 -15.31 -20.92
CA ALA A 26 30.40 -15.70 -19.61
C ALA A 26 29.74 -14.52 -18.88
N GLY A 27 30.38 -13.35 -18.86
CA GLY A 27 29.83 -12.13 -18.27
C GLY A 27 28.53 -11.67 -18.94
N MET A 28 28.46 -11.75 -20.27
CA MET A 28 27.24 -11.41 -21.02
C MET A 28 26.08 -12.36 -20.73
N SER A 29 26.37 -13.65 -20.55
CA SER A 29 25.36 -14.66 -20.22
C SER A 29 24.79 -14.43 -18.83
N VAL A 30 25.64 -14.13 -17.84
CA VAL A 30 25.22 -13.77 -16.48
C VAL A 30 24.39 -12.47 -16.49
N LEU A 31 24.84 -11.44 -17.21
CA LEU A 31 24.13 -10.17 -17.31
C LEU A 31 22.74 -10.34 -17.94
N THR A 32 22.63 -11.17 -18.98
CA THR A 32 21.35 -11.48 -19.62
C THR A 32 20.43 -12.27 -18.68
N ALA A 33 20.95 -13.23 -17.92
CA ALA A 33 20.18 -13.98 -16.94
C ALA A 33 19.63 -13.07 -15.82
N LEU A 34 20.45 -12.13 -15.33
CA LEU A 34 20.01 -11.11 -14.37
C LEU A 34 18.93 -10.21 -14.97
N ALA A 35 19.07 -9.80 -16.23
CA ALA A 35 18.07 -8.98 -16.91
C ALA A 35 16.71 -9.71 -17.01
N LEU A 36 16.70 -11.01 -17.31
CA LEU A 36 15.47 -11.82 -17.35
C LEU A 36 14.86 -12.01 -15.95
N LEU A 37 15.68 -12.15 -14.91
CA LEU A 37 15.18 -12.21 -13.53
C LEU A 37 14.52 -10.88 -13.13
N ILE A 38 15.14 -9.75 -13.48
CA ILE A 38 14.57 -8.41 -13.26
C ILE A 38 13.26 -8.30 -14.01
N ALA A 39 13.22 -8.65 -15.30
CA ALA A 39 12.00 -8.63 -16.11
C ALA A 39 10.85 -9.40 -15.45
N LEU A 40 11.13 -10.59 -14.90
CA LEU A 40 10.13 -11.40 -14.21
C LEU A 40 9.57 -10.69 -12.97
N VAL A 41 10.44 -10.08 -12.16
CA VAL A 41 10.02 -9.35 -10.94
C VAL A 41 9.27 -8.06 -11.29
N THR A 42 9.76 -7.31 -12.27
CA THR A 42 9.19 -6.01 -12.68
C THR A 42 7.91 -6.14 -13.48
N ALA A 43 7.66 -7.30 -14.10
CA ALA A 43 6.38 -7.57 -14.76
C ALA A 43 5.21 -7.65 -13.77
N LEU A 44 5.46 -8.00 -12.50
CA LEU A 44 4.40 -8.18 -11.50
C LEU A 44 3.55 -6.90 -11.31
N PRO A 45 4.13 -5.71 -11.01
CA PRO A 45 3.36 -4.47 -10.96
C PRO A 45 2.46 -4.21 -12.18
N VAL A 46 2.96 -4.52 -13.39
CA VAL A 46 2.21 -4.31 -14.65
C VAL A 46 1.05 -5.29 -14.76
N VAL A 47 1.28 -6.57 -14.46
CA VAL A 47 0.24 -7.61 -14.44
C VAL A 47 -0.85 -7.27 -13.42
N LEU A 48 -0.45 -6.81 -12.23
CA LEU A 48 -1.39 -6.44 -11.16
C LEU A 48 -2.34 -5.30 -11.57
N LEU A 49 -1.95 -4.41 -12.49
CA LEU A 49 -2.83 -3.33 -12.97
C LEU A 49 -4.18 -3.85 -13.48
N PHE A 50 -4.21 -5.03 -14.12
CA PHE A 50 -5.42 -5.60 -14.70
C PHE A 50 -6.40 -6.18 -13.68
N PHE A 51 -5.92 -6.51 -12.48
CA PHE A 51 -6.70 -7.34 -11.53
C PHE A 51 -7.03 -6.61 -10.24
N VAL A 52 -6.15 -5.70 -9.79
CA VAL A 52 -6.24 -5.14 -8.43
C VAL A 52 -6.26 -3.62 -8.40
N THR A 53 -6.37 -2.96 -9.55
CA THR A 53 -6.33 -1.48 -9.62
C THR A 53 -7.47 -0.91 -10.46
N SER A 54 -7.73 0.39 -10.26
CA SER A 54 -8.67 1.17 -11.08
C SER A 54 -7.99 1.81 -12.30
N VAL A 55 -6.76 1.41 -12.64
CA VAL A 55 -6.06 1.92 -13.82
C VAL A 55 -6.82 1.47 -15.07
N PRO A 56 -7.16 2.38 -16.01
CA PRO A 56 -7.83 2.02 -17.24
C PRO A 56 -7.10 0.91 -18.01
N VAL A 57 -7.85 -0.09 -18.48
CA VAL A 57 -7.29 -1.29 -19.14
C VAL A 57 -6.38 -0.95 -20.31
N TRP A 58 -6.67 0.12 -21.06
CA TRP A 58 -5.83 0.55 -22.18
C TRP A 58 -4.47 1.12 -21.73
N ILE A 59 -4.38 1.74 -20.54
CA ILE A 59 -3.10 2.17 -19.94
C ILE A 59 -2.31 0.93 -19.51
N ALA A 60 -2.98 -0.01 -18.82
CA ALA A 60 -2.34 -1.27 -18.40
C ALA A 60 -1.82 -2.07 -19.61
N ALA A 61 -2.60 -2.15 -20.68
CA ALA A 61 -2.21 -2.79 -21.95
C ALA A 61 -1.02 -2.10 -22.62
N ALA A 62 -0.94 -0.76 -22.58
CA ALA A 62 0.19 -0.02 -23.11
C ALA A 62 1.49 -0.33 -22.35
N LEU A 63 1.44 -0.42 -21.01
CA LEU A 63 2.60 -0.79 -20.20
C LEU A 63 3.02 -2.25 -20.42
N ALA A 64 2.06 -3.17 -20.52
CA ALA A 64 2.35 -4.57 -20.86
C ALA A 64 3.00 -4.70 -22.26
N ALA A 65 2.53 -3.92 -23.24
CA ALA A 65 3.13 -3.87 -24.56
C ALA A 65 4.57 -3.29 -24.52
N ALA A 66 4.83 -2.29 -23.68
CA ALA A 66 6.17 -1.76 -23.47
C ALA A 66 7.11 -2.82 -22.87
N ASP A 67 6.68 -3.53 -21.83
CA ASP A 67 7.43 -4.63 -21.21
C ASP A 67 7.79 -5.73 -22.22
N LEU A 68 6.81 -6.15 -23.04
CA LEU A 68 7.02 -7.13 -24.10
C LEU A 68 7.94 -6.59 -25.20
N GLY A 69 7.84 -5.30 -25.54
CA GLY A 69 8.71 -4.64 -26.51
C GLY A 69 10.18 -4.64 -26.06
N ILE A 70 10.44 -4.35 -24.78
CA ILE A 70 11.77 -4.41 -24.17
C ILE A 70 12.31 -5.85 -24.21
N LEU A 71 11.47 -6.84 -23.89
CA LEU A 71 11.84 -8.25 -23.98
C LEU A 71 12.19 -8.65 -25.42
N VAL A 72 11.38 -8.26 -26.39
CA VAL A 72 11.65 -8.51 -27.81
C VAL A 72 12.95 -7.86 -28.25
N ALA A 73 13.26 -6.65 -27.80
CA ALA A 73 14.51 -5.95 -28.09
C ALA A 73 15.74 -6.73 -27.58
N LEU A 74 15.67 -7.31 -26.38
CA LEU A 74 16.75 -8.13 -25.81
C LEU A 74 17.09 -9.38 -26.67
N PHE A 75 16.10 -9.94 -27.37
CA PHE A 75 16.28 -11.12 -28.22
C PHE A 75 16.54 -10.81 -29.69
N LYS A 76 16.00 -9.70 -30.21
CA LYS A 76 16.12 -9.33 -31.64
C LYS A 76 17.31 -8.44 -31.96
N LEU A 77 17.79 -7.66 -30.99
CA LEU A 77 18.93 -6.78 -31.20
C LEU A 77 20.24 -7.43 -30.75
N GLU A 78 21.36 -6.92 -31.26
CA GLU A 78 22.67 -7.39 -30.85
C GLU A 78 22.92 -7.09 -29.37
N ARG A 79 23.21 -8.15 -28.60
CA ARG A 79 23.39 -8.09 -27.14
C ARG A 79 24.72 -7.45 -26.78
N THR A 80 24.72 -6.11 -26.74
CA THR A 80 25.79 -5.31 -26.14
C THR A 80 25.51 -5.08 -24.66
N PRO A 81 26.53 -4.84 -23.81
CA PRO A 81 26.32 -4.51 -22.40
C PRO A 81 25.37 -3.31 -22.21
N MET A 82 25.51 -2.29 -23.06
CA MET A 82 24.65 -1.10 -23.04
C MET A 82 23.20 -1.42 -23.35
N LEU A 83 22.92 -2.30 -24.32
CA LEU A 83 21.56 -2.75 -24.58
C LEU A 83 20.98 -3.46 -23.36
N VAL A 84 21.70 -4.43 -22.78
CA VAL A 84 21.20 -5.19 -21.64
C VAL A 84 20.93 -4.29 -20.42
N LEU A 85 21.83 -3.37 -20.12
CA LEU A 85 21.61 -2.35 -19.07
C LEU A 85 20.43 -1.44 -19.40
N GLY A 86 20.26 -1.04 -20.66
CA GLY A 86 19.11 -0.28 -21.13
C GLY A 86 17.79 -1.02 -20.95
N THR A 87 17.75 -2.34 -21.21
CA THR A 87 16.55 -3.16 -20.98
C THR A 87 16.20 -3.26 -19.49
N ILE A 88 17.19 -3.44 -18.62
CA ILE A 88 17.01 -3.43 -17.16
C ILE A 88 16.42 -2.07 -16.71
N ALA A 89 17.02 -0.97 -17.15
CA ALA A 89 16.53 0.37 -16.81
C ALA A 89 15.10 0.60 -17.34
N GLY A 90 14.79 0.13 -18.56
CA GLY A 90 13.47 0.20 -19.15
C GLY A 90 12.41 -0.53 -18.32
N TRP A 91 12.67 -1.78 -17.93
CA TRP A 91 11.75 -2.55 -17.09
C TRP A 91 11.53 -1.93 -15.70
N ILE A 92 12.59 -1.42 -15.07
CA ILE A 92 12.48 -0.70 -13.80
C ILE A 92 11.60 0.56 -13.97
N ALA A 93 11.78 1.31 -15.06
CA ALA A 93 10.99 2.50 -15.33
C ALA A 93 9.51 2.17 -15.57
N VAL A 94 9.21 1.12 -16.37
CA VAL A 94 7.83 0.66 -16.61
C VAL A 94 7.18 0.19 -15.31
N ALA A 95 7.87 -0.62 -14.51
CA ALA A 95 7.35 -1.06 -13.21
C ALA A 95 7.11 0.10 -12.24
N THR A 96 8.04 1.06 -12.18
CA THR A 96 7.89 2.27 -11.34
C THR A 96 6.68 3.08 -11.79
N LEU A 97 6.50 3.28 -13.09
CA LEU A 97 5.35 3.98 -13.65
C LEU A 97 4.04 3.23 -13.36
N ALA A 98 4.04 1.89 -13.48
CA ALA A 98 2.88 1.07 -13.12
C ALA A 98 2.49 1.26 -11.65
N VAL A 99 3.47 1.28 -10.73
CA VAL A 99 3.22 1.57 -9.32
C VAL A 99 2.65 2.98 -9.14
N ILE A 100 3.26 4.01 -9.73
CA ILE A 100 2.78 5.40 -9.63
C ILE A 100 1.33 5.50 -10.14
N LEU A 101 1.02 4.91 -11.29
CA LEU A 101 -0.33 4.91 -11.85
C LEU A 101 -1.31 4.15 -10.97
N SER A 102 -0.92 3.01 -10.40
CA SER A 102 -1.78 2.28 -9.46
C SER A 102 -2.18 3.14 -8.26
N GLN A 103 -1.26 3.98 -7.77
CA GLN A 103 -1.50 4.86 -6.64
C GLN A 103 -2.29 6.11 -7.02
N SER A 104 -2.04 6.69 -8.20
CA SER A 104 -2.75 7.88 -8.67
C SER A 104 -4.20 7.61 -9.07
N TYR A 105 -4.49 6.39 -9.53
CA TYR A 105 -5.84 5.94 -9.86
C TYR A 105 -6.56 5.27 -8.67
N ALA A 106 -5.88 5.12 -7.52
CA ALA A 106 -6.49 4.57 -6.32
C ALA A 106 -7.66 5.46 -5.88
N SER A 107 -8.86 4.91 -5.96
CA SER A 107 -10.10 5.62 -5.69
C SER A 107 -11.13 4.63 -5.17
N THR A 108 -12.21 5.16 -4.62
CA THR A 108 -13.39 4.36 -4.29
C THR A 108 -14.46 4.63 -5.37
N PRO A 109 -15.07 3.60 -5.98
CA PRO A 109 -16.01 3.80 -7.07
C PRO A 109 -17.29 4.50 -6.57
N PRO A 110 -17.98 5.27 -7.41
CA PRO A 110 -19.24 5.90 -7.02
C PRO A 110 -20.28 4.85 -6.62
N ILE A 111 -21.22 5.23 -5.76
CA ILE A 111 -22.40 4.40 -5.48
C ILE A 111 -23.42 4.66 -6.57
N THR A 112 -23.85 3.61 -7.26
CA THR A 112 -24.72 3.70 -8.44
C THR A 112 -26.12 3.14 -8.19
N ASP A 113 -27.09 3.62 -8.97
CA ASP A 113 -28.42 3.03 -9.09
C ASP A 113 -28.40 1.71 -9.89
N GLU A 114 -29.58 1.13 -10.10
CA GLU A 114 -29.77 -0.11 -10.89
C GLU A 114 -29.33 0.04 -12.36
N ASN A 115 -29.25 1.27 -12.86
CA ASN A 115 -28.85 1.60 -14.23
C ASN A 115 -27.36 1.94 -14.34
N GLY A 116 -26.60 1.92 -13.24
CA GLY A 116 -25.18 2.27 -13.21
C GLY A 116 -24.89 3.77 -13.13
N ASN A 117 -25.89 4.62 -12.91
CA ASN A 117 -25.69 6.07 -12.74
C ASN A 117 -25.35 6.39 -11.28
N PRO A 118 -24.39 7.29 -11.00
CA PRO A 118 -24.12 7.75 -9.64
C PRO A 118 -25.39 8.30 -8.96
N ILE A 119 -25.67 7.86 -7.74
CA ILE A 119 -26.85 8.29 -6.99
C ILE A 119 -26.66 9.76 -6.56
N PRO A 120 -27.57 10.69 -6.91
CA PRO A 120 -27.50 12.07 -6.44
C PRO A 120 -27.53 12.16 -4.92
N GLY A 121 -26.65 12.97 -4.33
CA GLY A 121 -26.54 13.12 -2.88
C GLY A 121 -25.78 11.99 -2.16
N SER A 122 -25.37 10.94 -2.88
CA SER A 122 -24.46 9.94 -2.33
C SER A 122 -23.03 10.47 -2.22
N ILE A 123 -22.25 9.87 -1.32
CA ILE A 123 -20.83 10.17 -1.12
C ILE A 123 -20.02 8.89 -1.29
N ALA A 124 -18.89 9.01 -2.00
CA ALA A 124 -17.92 7.94 -2.18
C ALA A 124 -16.54 8.56 -2.42
N THR A 125 -15.79 8.81 -1.34
CA THR A 125 -14.47 9.44 -1.38
C THR A 125 -13.40 8.55 -0.75
N LEU A 126 -12.18 8.70 -1.25
CA LEU A 126 -10.95 8.22 -0.64
C LEU A 126 -10.05 9.45 -0.53
N GLU A 127 -9.86 9.97 0.67
CA GLU A 127 -9.26 11.28 0.89
C GLU A 127 -8.43 11.34 2.16
N THR A 128 -7.68 12.43 2.31
CA THR A 128 -6.82 12.68 3.47
C THR A 128 -7.48 13.62 4.46
N VAL A 129 -7.22 13.40 5.74
CA VAL A 129 -7.62 14.23 6.87
C VAL A 129 -6.41 14.52 7.75
N ASP A 130 -6.33 15.74 8.29
CA ASP A 130 -5.27 16.12 9.22
C ASP A 130 -5.75 15.91 10.67
N LEU A 131 -5.11 14.96 11.35
CA LEU A 131 -5.44 14.53 12.71
C LEU A 131 -4.22 14.70 13.60
N ASN A 132 -4.34 15.56 14.62
CA ASN A 132 -3.30 15.84 15.62
C ASN A 132 -1.88 16.03 15.02
N GLY A 133 -1.78 16.78 13.92
CA GLY A 133 -0.51 17.09 13.26
C GLY A 133 0.02 16.00 12.31
N SER A 134 -0.81 15.02 11.93
CA SER A 134 -0.47 14.00 10.93
C SER A 134 -1.56 13.89 9.87
N THR A 135 -1.15 13.71 8.61
CA THR A 135 -2.07 13.48 7.49
C THR A 135 -2.36 11.99 7.35
N GLN A 136 -3.63 11.62 7.42
CA GLN A 136 -4.10 10.23 7.44
C GLN A 136 -5.21 10.02 6.41
N TRP A 137 -5.44 8.77 5.99
CA TRP A 137 -6.41 8.43 4.95
C TRP A 137 -7.71 7.88 5.52
N VAL A 138 -8.81 8.31 4.91
CA VAL A 138 -10.16 7.78 5.16
C VAL A 138 -10.87 7.46 3.85
N SER A 139 -11.69 6.42 3.85
CA SER A 139 -12.72 6.24 2.84
C SER A 139 -14.09 6.52 3.44
N ILE A 140 -14.86 7.39 2.80
CA ILE A 140 -16.19 7.80 3.24
C ILE A 140 -17.19 7.39 2.16
N ARG A 141 -18.16 6.56 2.54
CA ARG A 141 -19.15 6.00 1.61
C ARG A 141 -20.54 5.98 2.22
N GLY A 142 -21.55 6.41 1.47
CA GLY A 142 -22.95 6.36 1.90
C GLY A 142 -23.91 6.79 0.81
N ARG A 143 -25.10 6.19 0.75
CA ARG A 143 -26.11 6.50 -0.29
C ARG A 143 -26.72 7.89 -0.17
N SER A 144 -26.59 8.54 0.98
CA SER A 144 -26.93 9.95 1.19
C SER A 144 -25.99 10.55 2.24
N THR A 145 -25.65 11.83 2.09
CA THR A 145 -24.91 12.63 3.08
C THR A 145 -25.72 12.97 4.33
N ASP A 146 -27.01 12.64 4.35
CA ASP A 146 -27.91 12.88 5.50
C ASP A 146 -28.00 11.66 6.45
N LEU A 147 -27.35 10.54 6.09
CA LEU A 147 -27.36 9.33 6.90
C LEU A 147 -26.51 9.47 8.18
N PRO A 148 -26.82 8.72 9.26
CA PRO A 148 -25.96 8.65 10.44
C PRO A 148 -24.54 8.20 10.09
N VAL A 149 -23.52 8.78 10.73
CA VAL A 149 -22.12 8.42 10.52
C VAL A 149 -21.76 7.19 11.36
N LEU A 150 -21.10 6.22 10.73
CA LEU A 150 -20.49 5.05 11.37
C LEU A 150 -18.98 5.06 11.12
N LEU A 151 -18.18 5.31 12.17
CA LEU A 151 -16.73 5.19 12.09
C LEU A 151 -16.31 3.74 12.37
N PHE A 152 -15.71 3.11 11.36
CA PHE A 152 -15.19 1.76 11.42
C PHE A 152 -13.72 1.78 11.88
N LEU A 153 -13.48 1.19 13.05
CA LEU A 153 -12.16 1.01 13.64
C LEU A 153 -11.66 -0.38 13.26
N ALA A 154 -10.77 -0.40 12.26
CA ALA A 154 -10.17 -1.62 11.73
C ALA A 154 -9.42 -2.43 12.81
N GLY A 155 -9.44 -3.75 12.62
CA GLY A 155 -8.66 -4.70 13.40
C GLY A 155 -7.16 -4.65 13.12
N GLY A 156 -6.48 -5.70 13.60
CA GLY A 156 -5.03 -5.78 13.65
C GLY A 156 -4.55 -6.03 15.09
N PRO A 157 -3.53 -5.31 15.60
CA PRO A 157 -3.12 -3.97 15.16
C PRO A 157 -2.40 -3.96 13.81
N GLY A 158 -2.60 -2.91 13.01
CA GLY A 158 -1.94 -2.74 11.71
C GLY A 158 -2.82 -2.97 10.46
N GLY A 159 -4.09 -3.36 10.63
CA GLY A 159 -4.99 -3.72 9.53
C GLY A 159 -5.58 -2.50 8.82
N SER A 160 -5.86 -2.64 7.53
CA SER A 160 -6.64 -1.69 6.72
C SER A 160 -7.88 -2.41 6.19
N GLU A 161 -9.05 -1.88 6.51
CA GLU A 161 -10.34 -2.48 6.13
C GLU A 161 -11.06 -1.66 5.02
N LEU A 162 -10.40 -0.66 4.41
CA LEU A 162 -11.02 0.24 3.42
C LEU A 162 -11.76 -0.51 2.30
N ALA A 163 -11.15 -1.56 1.74
CA ALA A 163 -11.73 -2.34 0.65
C ALA A 163 -12.64 -3.47 1.13
N MET A 164 -12.33 -4.06 2.28
CA MET A 164 -13.01 -5.22 2.85
C MET A 164 -14.38 -4.84 3.40
N THR A 165 -14.49 -3.73 4.12
CA THR A 165 -15.78 -3.19 4.58
C THR A 165 -16.71 -2.94 3.42
N ARG A 166 -16.23 -2.34 2.32
CA ARG A 166 -17.05 -2.16 1.10
C ARG A 166 -17.52 -3.49 0.51
N ARG A 167 -16.64 -4.51 0.49
CA ARG A 167 -16.94 -5.81 -0.14
C ARG A 167 -17.92 -6.64 0.67
N TYR A 168 -17.75 -6.69 1.99
CA TYR A 168 -18.48 -7.62 2.86
C TYR A 168 -19.54 -6.96 3.72
N LEU A 169 -19.43 -5.64 3.95
CA LEU A 169 -20.35 -4.84 4.77
C LEU A 169 -20.94 -3.67 3.96
N GLY A 170 -20.95 -3.77 2.63
CA GLY A 170 -21.44 -2.72 1.73
C GLY A 170 -22.91 -2.35 1.95
N ASP A 171 -23.72 -3.28 2.46
CA ASP A 171 -25.13 -3.02 2.81
C ASP A 171 -25.27 -1.94 3.90
N LEU A 172 -24.25 -1.74 4.74
CA LEU A 172 -24.23 -0.65 5.73
C LEU A 172 -24.35 0.73 5.06
N GLU A 173 -23.89 0.90 3.81
CA GLU A 173 -23.95 2.16 3.05
C GLU A 173 -25.40 2.59 2.73
N HIS A 174 -26.39 1.70 2.91
CA HIS A 174 -27.82 2.04 2.83
C HIS A 174 -28.35 2.72 4.09
N HIS A 175 -27.67 2.53 5.22
CA HIS A 175 -28.14 2.96 6.54
C HIS A 175 -27.23 4.01 7.16
N PHE A 176 -25.96 4.03 6.77
CA PHE A 176 -24.93 4.88 7.35
C PHE A 176 -24.06 5.54 6.28
N ILE A 177 -23.46 6.65 6.66
CA ILE A 177 -22.19 7.11 6.09
C ILE A 177 -21.09 6.28 6.77
N VAL A 178 -20.62 5.24 6.08
CA VAL A 178 -19.55 4.36 6.56
C VAL A 178 -18.21 5.04 6.31
N VAL A 179 -17.49 5.31 7.40
CA VAL A 179 -16.15 5.89 7.38
C VAL A 179 -15.16 4.81 7.79
N ASN A 180 -14.32 4.37 6.85
CA ASN A 180 -13.17 3.52 7.16
C ASN A 180 -11.94 4.39 7.28
N TRP A 181 -11.14 4.13 8.31
CA TRP A 181 -9.94 4.91 8.60
C TRP A 181 -8.71 4.00 8.61
N ASP A 182 -7.73 4.35 7.76
CA ASP A 182 -6.39 3.81 7.89
C ASP A 182 -5.71 4.54 9.05
N GLN A 183 -5.66 3.86 10.21
CA GLN A 183 -4.96 4.31 11.42
C GLN A 183 -3.48 4.62 11.11
N PRO A 184 -2.80 5.46 11.92
CA PRO A 184 -1.36 5.70 11.76
C PRO A 184 -0.59 4.38 11.75
N GLY A 185 0.34 4.21 10.80
CA GLY A 185 1.07 2.94 10.66
C GLY A 185 0.35 1.86 9.86
N THR A 186 -0.81 2.15 9.26
CA THR A 186 -1.60 1.18 8.48
C THR A 186 -1.89 1.68 7.07
N GLY A 187 -2.01 0.76 6.11
CA GLY A 187 -2.49 1.05 4.75
C GLY A 187 -1.85 2.29 4.11
N LYS A 188 -2.67 3.24 3.66
CA LYS A 188 -2.22 4.50 3.06
C LYS A 188 -1.69 5.51 4.09
N SER A 189 -1.97 5.30 5.37
CA SER A 189 -1.45 6.07 6.52
C SER A 189 -0.18 5.47 7.13
N TYR A 190 0.50 4.54 6.45
CA TYR A 190 1.64 3.80 7.00
C TYR A 190 2.75 4.71 7.54
N ASN A 191 3.07 5.79 6.84
CA ASN A 191 4.11 6.75 7.25
C ASN A 191 3.54 8.03 7.88
N ALA A 192 2.28 8.02 8.35
CA ALA A 192 1.65 9.22 8.91
C ALA A 192 2.37 9.74 10.17
N VAL A 193 2.99 8.84 10.94
CA VAL A 193 3.73 9.16 12.16
C VAL A 193 4.98 8.28 12.30
N PRO A 194 6.02 8.71 13.05
CA PRO A 194 7.16 7.86 13.38
C PRO A 194 6.74 6.62 14.18
N PHE A 195 7.43 5.49 13.99
CA PHE A 195 7.13 4.23 14.68
C PHE A 195 7.02 4.36 16.22
N ARG A 196 7.89 5.17 16.82
CA ARG A 196 7.89 5.44 18.28
C ARG A 196 6.62 6.13 18.81
N GLU A 197 5.80 6.68 17.92
CA GLU A 197 4.53 7.34 18.25
C GLU A 197 3.31 6.44 18.02
N LEU A 198 3.50 5.21 17.52
CA LEU A 198 2.44 4.22 17.32
C LEU A 198 2.03 3.57 18.65
N THR A 199 1.38 4.35 19.52
CA THR A 199 0.83 3.86 20.81
C THR A 199 -0.70 3.85 20.79
N PRO A 200 -1.36 3.02 21.63
CA PRO A 200 -2.81 3.02 21.76
C PRO A 200 -3.38 4.42 22.04
N GLU A 201 -2.71 5.20 22.90
CA GLU A 201 -3.12 6.56 23.28
C GLU A 201 -3.09 7.51 22.09
N ARG A 202 -2.06 7.41 21.23
CA ARG A 202 -2.00 8.18 19.99
C ARG A 202 -3.18 7.85 19.09
N VAL A 203 -3.44 6.56 18.87
CA VAL A 203 -4.54 6.13 17.99
C VAL A 203 -5.90 6.56 18.54
N VAL A 204 -6.14 6.45 19.85
CA VAL A 204 -7.38 6.94 20.48
C VAL A 204 -7.51 8.46 20.33
N SER A 205 -6.42 9.22 20.52
CA SER A 205 -6.43 10.68 20.32
C SER A 205 -6.77 11.06 18.88
N ASP A 206 -6.20 10.35 17.90
CA ASP A 206 -6.47 10.59 16.47
C ASP A 206 -7.90 10.18 16.09
N ALA A 207 -8.41 9.07 16.62
CA ALA A 207 -9.79 8.64 16.43
C ALA A 207 -10.81 9.64 16.99
N ARG A 208 -10.48 10.26 18.13
CA ARG A 208 -11.30 11.35 18.70
C ARG A 208 -11.29 12.60 17.81
N ALA A 209 -10.12 13.00 17.32
CA ALA A 209 -10.02 14.12 16.37
C ALA A 209 -10.81 13.85 15.09
N LEU A 210 -10.74 12.62 14.57
CA LEU A 210 -11.52 12.19 13.42
C LEU A 210 -13.02 12.21 13.71
N THR A 211 -13.43 11.73 14.88
CA THR A 211 -14.84 11.80 15.32
C THR A 211 -15.35 13.24 15.32
N GLN A 212 -14.58 14.18 15.85
CA GLN A 212 -14.95 15.61 15.83
C GLN A 212 -15.04 16.14 14.40
N HIS A 213 -14.04 15.86 13.56
CA HIS A 213 -14.05 16.24 12.15
C HIS A 213 -15.30 15.74 11.41
N LEU A 214 -15.69 14.48 11.63
CA LEU A 214 -16.87 13.88 10.99
C LEU A 214 -18.18 14.48 11.51
N ARG A 215 -18.28 14.73 12.82
CA ARG A 215 -19.43 15.42 13.44
C ARG A 215 -19.65 16.80 12.83
N ASP A 216 -18.58 17.58 12.71
CA ASP A 216 -18.64 18.92 12.13
C ASP A 216 -19.00 18.87 10.64
N ARG A 217 -18.39 17.94 9.89
CA ARG A 217 -18.62 17.78 8.46
C ARG A 217 -20.05 17.39 8.11
N PHE A 218 -20.65 16.48 8.88
CA PHE A 218 -21.99 15.95 8.62
C PHE A 218 -23.07 16.54 9.53
N GLY A 219 -22.75 17.54 10.34
CA GLY A 219 -23.70 18.22 11.23
C GLY A 219 -24.31 17.30 12.29
N GLN A 220 -23.55 16.33 12.81
CA GLN A 220 -24.05 15.33 13.75
C GLN A 220 -23.53 15.55 15.17
N ASN A 221 -24.45 15.53 16.15
CA ASN A 221 -24.08 15.68 17.56
C ASN A 221 -23.31 14.48 18.11
N LYS A 222 -23.58 13.27 17.60
CA LYS A 222 -22.93 12.01 17.99
C LYS A 222 -22.83 11.12 16.75
N ILE A 223 -21.87 10.20 16.75
CA ILE A 223 -21.72 9.19 15.68
C ILE A 223 -21.77 7.77 16.26
N TYR A 224 -21.81 6.77 15.39
CA TYR A 224 -21.69 5.36 15.78
C TYR A 224 -20.24 4.89 15.61
N LEU A 225 -19.82 3.97 16.49
CA LEU A 225 -18.55 3.25 16.34
C LEU A 225 -18.81 1.79 15.97
N PHE A 226 -18.00 1.27 15.05
CA PHE A 226 -17.86 -0.16 14.81
C PHE A 226 -16.40 -0.55 15.10
N GLY A 227 -16.15 -1.41 16.08
CA GLY A 227 -14.81 -1.87 16.45
C GLY A 227 -14.61 -3.35 16.15
N GLU A 228 -13.67 -3.67 15.28
CA GLU A 228 -13.27 -5.05 14.99
C GLU A 228 -11.96 -5.40 15.71
N SER A 229 -11.90 -6.53 16.42
CA SER A 229 -10.64 -7.06 16.97
C SER A 229 -9.87 -5.99 17.77
N TRP A 230 -8.65 -5.62 17.38
CA TRP A 230 -7.91 -4.47 17.95
C TRP A 230 -8.75 -3.18 18.03
N GLY A 231 -9.54 -2.86 17.00
CA GLY A 231 -10.45 -1.72 16.98
C GLY A 231 -11.55 -1.78 18.04
N SER A 232 -11.88 -2.97 18.57
CA SER A 232 -12.80 -3.10 19.71
C SER A 232 -12.21 -2.55 21.01
N ILE A 233 -10.88 -2.69 21.22
CA ILE A 233 -10.18 -2.10 22.37
C ILE A 233 -10.24 -0.58 22.27
N LEU A 234 -9.91 -0.04 21.08
CA LEU A 234 -9.96 1.40 20.80
C LEU A 234 -11.38 1.95 21.00
N GLY A 235 -12.39 1.24 20.49
CA GLY A 235 -13.79 1.61 20.64
C GLY A 235 -14.21 1.71 22.11
N VAL A 236 -13.82 0.73 22.94
CA VAL A 236 -14.11 0.76 24.39
C VAL A 236 -13.42 1.95 25.06
N MET A 237 -12.16 2.24 24.73
CA MET A 237 -11.45 3.40 25.26
C MET A 237 -12.15 4.72 24.89
N LEU A 238 -12.57 4.85 23.62
CA LEU A 238 -13.27 6.04 23.13
C LEU A 238 -14.61 6.27 23.84
N VAL A 239 -15.45 5.24 23.97
CA VAL A 239 -16.76 5.41 24.64
C VAL A 239 -16.64 5.59 26.15
N ARG A 240 -15.59 5.05 26.78
CA ARG A 240 -15.28 5.28 28.20
C ARG A 240 -14.88 6.73 28.43
N ASP A 241 -13.98 7.26 27.60
CA ASP A 241 -13.36 8.57 27.81
C ASP A 241 -14.23 9.71 27.23
N HIS A 242 -15.05 9.43 26.22
CA HIS A 242 -15.89 10.41 25.50
C HIS A 242 -17.30 9.89 25.19
N PRO A 243 -18.10 9.49 26.21
CA PRO A 243 -19.45 8.95 26.02
C PRO A 243 -20.43 9.96 25.39
N ASP A 244 -20.12 11.25 25.48
CA ASP A 244 -20.87 12.35 24.87
C ASP A 244 -20.75 12.40 23.35
N LEU A 245 -19.75 11.74 22.74
CA LEU A 245 -19.51 11.77 21.29
C LEU A 245 -20.18 10.62 20.52
N TYR A 246 -20.64 9.59 21.21
CA TYR A 246 -21.10 8.36 20.55
C TYR A 246 -22.53 7.98 20.92
N HIS A 247 -23.27 7.48 19.93
CA HIS A 247 -24.60 6.89 20.12
C HIS A 247 -24.51 5.46 20.65
N ALA A 248 -23.64 4.66 20.04
CA ALA A 248 -23.38 3.27 20.41
C ALA A 248 -22.01 2.83 19.90
N LEU A 249 -21.48 1.78 20.53
CA LEU A 249 -20.35 1.00 20.07
C LEU A 249 -20.87 -0.40 19.70
N VAL A 250 -20.64 -0.80 18.45
CA VAL A 250 -20.86 -2.16 17.96
C VAL A 250 -19.49 -2.83 17.82
N THR A 251 -19.33 -4.08 18.25
CA THR A 251 -18.06 -4.79 18.10
C THR A 251 -18.20 -6.18 17.51
N THR A 252 -17.14 -6.62 16.83
CA THR A 252 -16.94 -7.99 16.37
C THR A 252 -15.53 -8.44 16.75
N GLY A 253 -15.39 -9.68 17.22
CA GLY A 253 -14.12 -10.16 17.77
C GLY A 253 -13.64 -9.33 18.96
N GLN A 254 -14.53 -8.99 19.89
CA GLN A 254 -14.21 -8.17 21.07
C GLN A 254 -13.00 -8.75 21.82
N ILE A 255 -11.96 -7.93 22.00
CA ILE A 255 -10.80 -8.30 22.81
C ILE A 255 -11.01 -7.76 24.22
N VAL A 256 -10.79 -8.62 25.22
CA VAL A 256 -10.82 -8.28 26.65
C VAL A 256 -9.62 -8.93 27.32
N ALA A 257 -8.90 -8.15 28.13
CA ALA A 257 -7.74 -8.61 28.91
C ALA A 257 -6.75 -9.51 28.10
N PRO A 258 -6.18 -9.02 26.98
CA PRO A 258 -5.44 -9.85 26.03
C PRO A 258 -4.27 -10.61 26.68
N VAL A 259 -3.56 -9.98 27.63
CA VAL A 259 -2.45 -10.62 28.36
C VAL A 259 -2.91 -11.83 29.18
N GLU A 260 -4.05 -11.70 29.87
CA GLU A 260 -4.62 -12.78 30.67
C GLU A 260 -5.16 -13.90 29.76
N ASN A 261 -5.84 -13.51 28.67
CA ASN A 261 -6.34 -14.45 27.68
C ASN A 261 -5.19 -15.29 27.07
N ASP A 262 -4.08 -14.66 26.71
CA ASP A 262 -2.90 -15.36 26.18
C ASP A 262 -2.27 -16.30 27.22
N ALA A 263 -2.21 -15.90 28.49
CA ALA A 263 -1.72 -16.75 29.58
C ALA A 263 -2.60 -18.01 29.74
N GLN A 264 -3.93 -17.84 29.74
CA GLN A 264 -4.88 -18.95 29.85
C GLN A 264 -4.81 -19.88 28.64
N MET A 265 -4.67 -19.34 27.42
CA MET A 265 -4.51 -20.13 26.20
C MET A 265 -3.22 -20.96 26.23
N ARG A 266 -2.11 -20.37 26.69
CA ARG A 266 -0.84 -21.09 26.86
C ARG A 266 -1.01 -22.23 27.86
N ASP A 267 -1.60 -21.97 29.02
CA ASP A 267 -1.74 -22.96 30.09
C ASP A 267 -2.65 -24.11 29.65
N PHE A 268 -3.72 -23.81 28.90
CA PHE A 268 -4.56 -24.84 28.25
C PHE A 268 -3.76 -25.70 27.27
N ALA A 269 -2.96 -25.08 26.39
CA ALA A 269 -2.17 -25.81 25.40
C ALA A 269 -1.13 -26.73 26.05
N LEU A 270 -0.47 -26.26 27.12
CA LEU A 270 0.48 -27.07 27.90
C LEU A 270 -0.22 -28.22 28.62
N GLY A 271 -1.42 -27.99 29.17
CA GLY A 271 -2.22 -29.03 29.83
C GLY A 271 -2.74 -30.09 28.86
N ALA A 272 -3.10 -29.71 27.63
CA ALA A 272 -3.58 -30.65 26.60
C ALA A 272 -2.46 -31.50 25.96
N ALA A 273 -1.20 -31.10 26.12
CA ALA A 273 -0.03 -31.81 25.60
C ALA A 273 0.56 -32.84 26.59
N ALA A 274 0.10 -32.85 27.84
CA ALA A 274 0.55 -33.74 28.92
C ALA A 274 -0.33 -35.00 29.02
#